data_AF-W1NQ68-F1
#
_entry.id   AF-W1NQ68-F1
#
_cell.length_a   1.000
_cell.length_b   1.000
_cell.length_c   1.000
_cell.angle_alpha   90.00
_cell.angle_beta   90.00
_cell.angle_gamma   90.00
#
_symmetry.space_group_name_H-M   'P 1'
#
loop_
_entity.id
_entity.type
_entity.pdbx_description
1 polymer ?
#
loop_
_entity_poly.entity_id
_entity_poly.type
_entity_poly.pdbx_seq_one_letter_code
_entity_poly.pdbx_strand_id
1 'polypeptide(L)'
;MLGNLRPIVRKLFRSLCIPGVNCYDLVIAITGKNCCLNASTVELVIDYETMSTSTMNLDHLAQMIRNGLVSKYDYENPFKNWKHYGQFSPPRYNMSNIPTDLPLFLSYGAYDALSAPTDVELLIADLKSHNKDKIEVQLVESYAHVDFILGVNANQTVYTHIIDFFNRH
;
A
#
# COMPACT_ATOMS: atom_id res chain seq x y z
N MET A 1 4.50 9.18 24.46
CA MET A 1 3.54 8.12 24.87
C MET A 1 3.20 7.20 23.68
N LEU A 2 4.18 6.44 23.15
CA LEU A 2 3.95 5.52 22.00
C LEU A 2 4.21 4.03 22.34
N GLY A 3 4.64 3.72 23.57
CA GLY A 3 5.01 2.36 23.98
C GLY A 3 3.85 1.38 24.22
N ASN A 4 2.59 1.84 24.29
CA ASN A 4 1.44 1.03 24.72
C ASN A 4 0.47 0.61 23.60
N LEU A 5 0.67 1.03 22.34
CA LEU A 5 -0.25 0.71 21.24
C LEU A 5 -0.06 -0.71 20.68
N ARG A 6 1.18 -1.17 20.55
CA ARG A 6 1.50 -2.52 20.03
C ARG A 6 0.84 -3.65 20.84
N PRO A 7 0.87 -3.67 22.19
CA PRO A 7 0.15 -4.69 22.96
C PRO A 7 -1.37 -4.63 22.79
N ILE A 8 -1.95 -3.43 22.63
CA ILE A 8 -3.41 -3.24 22.49
C ILE A 8 -3.88 -3.75 21.13
N VAL A 9 -3.21 -3.35 20.05
CA VAL A 9 -3.53 -3.82 18.68
C VAL A 9 -3.35 -5.33 18.60
N ARG A 10 -2.23 -5.87 19.12
CA ARG A 10 -2.00 -7.32 19.17
C ARG A 10 -3.09 -8.05 19.96
N LYS A 11 -3.55 -7.49 21.08
CA LYS A 11 -4.63 -8.06 21.89
C LYS A 11 -5.98 -7.98 21.16
N LEU A 12 -6.26 -6.91 20.42
CA LEU A 12 -7.45 -6.77 19.58
C LEU A 12 -7.46 -7.83 18.46
N PHE A 13 -6.37 -7.94 17.70
CA PHE A 13 -6.23 -8.95 16.63
C PHE A 13 -6.36 -10.37 17.19
N ARG A 14 -5.68 -10.70 18.30
CA ARG A 14 -5.82 -12.01 18.96
C ARG A 14 -7.23 -12.26 19.52
N SER A 15 -7.94 -11.21 19.93
CA SER A 15 -9.33 -11.31 20.38
C SER A 15 -10.34 -11.47 19.23
N LEU A 16 -10.00 -11.05 18.01
CA LEU A 16 -10.79 -11.30 16.80
C LEU A 16 -10.52 -12.70 16.24
N CYS A 17 -9.33 -13.24 16.51
CA CYS A 17 -8.90 -14.62 16.27
C CYS A 17 -9.48 -15.62 17.30
N ILE A 18 -10.80 -15.76 17.33
CA ILE A 18 -11.50 -16.76 18.16
C ILE A 18 -11.60 -18.13 17.47
N PRO A 19 -11.80 -19.23 18.22
CA PRO A 19 -12.08 -20.54 17.60
C PRO A 19 -13.28 -20.43 16.64
N GLY A 20 -13.04 -20.69 15.34
CA GLY A 20 -14.04 -20.54 14.27
C GLY A 20 -13.82 -19.35 13.33
N VAL A 21 -12.91 -18.43 13.66
CA VAL A 21 -12.44 -17.37 12.75
C VAL A 21 -11.01 -17.70 12.34
N ASN A 22 -10.78 -17.93 11.04
CA ASN A 22 -9.44 -18.15 10.55
C ASN A 22 -8.71 -16.80 10.51
N CYS A 23 -7.66 -16.61 11.31
CA CYS A 23 -6.87 -15.37 11.31
C CYS A 23 -6.29 -15.02 9.94
N TYR A 24 -6.14 -16.02 9.07
CA TYR A 24 -5.80 -15.81 7.65
C TYR A 24 -6.86 -14.98 6.94
N ASP A 25 -8.14 -15.12 7.28
CA ASP A 25 -9.23 -14.38 6.62
C ASP A 25 -9.11 -12.88 6.88
N LEU A 26 -8.58 -12.46 8.04
CA LEU A 26 -8.34 -11.05 8.34
C LEU A 26 -7.16 -10.48 7.54
N VAL A 27 -6.11 -11.27 7.35
CA VAL A 27 -4.98 -10.90 6.48
C VAL A 27 -5.44 -10.82 5.03
N ILE A 28 -6.22 -11.80 4.56
CA ILE A 28 -6.78 -11.83 3.19
C ILE A 28 -7.74 -10.67 2.95
N ALA A 29 -8.55 -10.28 3.93
CA ALA A 29 -9.48 -9.15 3.78
C ALA A 29 -8.79 -7.82 3.49
N ILE A 30 -7.56 -7.65 3.96
CA ILE A 30 -6.76 -6.45 3.72
C ILE A 30 -5.88 -6.66 2.49
N THR A 31 -5.13 -7.76 2.44
CA THR A 31 -4.05 -7.94 1.46
C THR A 31 -4.54 -8.51 0.12
N GLY A 32 -5.67 -9.21 0.11
CA GLY A 32 -6.14 -10.01 -1.01
C GLY A 32 -5.73 -11.49 -0.90
N LYS A 33 -6.07 -12.28 -1.92
CA LYS A 33 -5.84 -13.74 -1.90
C LYS A 33 -4.38 -14.06 -2.25
N ASN A 34 -3.53 -14.07 -1.23
CA ASN A 34 -2.11 -14.37 -1.41
C ASN A 34 -1.89 -15.81 -1.90
N CYS A 35 -1.02 -16.02 -2.89
CA CYS A 35 -0.70 -17.34 -3.41
C CYS A 35 0.38 -18.06 -2.60
N CYS A 36 1.29 -17.28 -2.03
CA CYS A 36 2.67 -17.72 -1.87
C CYS A 36 3.19 -17.49 -0.44
N LEU A 37 2.29 -17.38 0.54
CA LEU A 37 2.62 -17.30 1.96
C LEU A 37 2.71 -18.69 2.59
N ASN A 38 3.71 -18.89 3.46
CA ASN A 38 3.78 -20.06 4.34
C ASN A 38 3.06 -19.79 5.66
N ALA A 39 2.71 -20.86 6.39
CA ALA A 39 1.94 -20.71 7.61
C ALA A 39 2.67 -19.89 8.70
N SER A 40 3.98 -20.09 8.83
CA SER A 40 4.84 -19.31 9.72
C SER A 40 4.93 -17.83 9.31
N THR A 41 4.77 -17.53 8.02
CA THR A 41 4.81 -16.16 7.49
C THR A 41 3.59 -15.35 7.94
N VAL A 42 2.42 -15.99 8.04
CA VAL A 42 1.19 -15.31 8.51
C VAL A 42 1.28 -14.96 9.99
N GLU A 43 1.92 -15.79 10.81
CA GLU A 43 2.21 -15.44 12.21
C GLU A 43 3.14 -14.21 12.30
N LEU A 44 4.15 -14.14 11.42
CA LEU A 44 5.03 -12.96 11.33
C LEU A 44 4.27 -11.69 10.94
N VAL A 45 3.33 -11.77 9.98
CA VAL A 45 2.47 -10.64 9.60
C VAL A 45 1.72 -10.11 10.83
N ILE A 46 1.07 -11.00 11.57
CA ILE A 46 0.24 -10.61 12.73
C ILE A 46 1.12 -9.98 13.83
N ASP A 47 2.29 -10.56 14.11
CA ASP A 47 3.14 -10.11 15.21
C ASP A 47 3.98 -8.86 14.88
N TYR A 48 4.31 -8.62 13.60
CA TYR A 48 5.25 -7.55 13.20
C TYR A 48 4.70 -6.53 12.20
N GLU A 49 3.90 -6.94 11.21
CA GLU A 49 3.40 -6.02 10.16
C GLU A 49 2.29 -5.09 10.67
N THR A 50 1.75 -5.32 11.88
CA THR A 50 0.91 -4.36 12.60
C THR A 50 1.72 -3.24 13.26
N MET A 51 2.72 -2.70 12.55
CA MET A 51 3.50 -1.56 13.04
C MET A 51 2.57 -0.38 13.31
N SER A 52 2.70 0.19 14.52
CA SER A 52 1.83 1.29 14.95
C SER A 52 1.97 2.50 14.02
N THR A 53 0.83 3.05 13.59
CA THR A 53 0.74 4.34 12.90
C THR A 53 -0.16 5.31 13.69
N SER A 54 -0.22 6.57 13.29
CA SER A 54 -1.12 7.55 13.91
C SER A 54 -2.56 7.37 13.44
N THR A 55 -3.54 7.72 14.27
CA THR A 55 -4.96 7.75 13.87
C THR A 55 -5.20 8.69 12.70
N MET A 56 -4.45 9.81 12.63
CA MET A 56 -4.49 10.75 11.52
C MET A 56 -4.08 10.11 10.19
N ASN A 57 -3.11 9.19 10.19
CA ASN A 57 -2.69 8.48 8.98
C ASN A 57 -3.77 7.49 8.48
N LEU A 58 -4.44 6.79 9.40
CA LEU A 58 -5.55 5.89 9.06
C LEU A 58 -6.76 6.68 8.53
N ASP A 59 -7.07 7.82 9.15
CA ASP A 59 -8.12 8.71 8.67
C ASP A 59 -7.78 9.29 7.29
N HIS A 60 -6.53 9.69 7.06
CA HIS A 60 -6.08 10.16 5.74
C HIS A 60 -6.26 9.10 4.65
N LEU A 61 -5.90 7.84 4.92
CA LEU A 61 -6.13 6.73 4.00
C LEU A 61 -7.63 6.57 3.71
N ALA A 62 -8.48 6.65 4.73
CA ALA A 62 -9.92 6.58 4.57
C ALA A 62 -10.48 7.77 3.77
N GLN A 63 -9.94 8.98 3.92
CA GLN A 63 -10.29 10.14 3.10
C GLN A 63 -9.96 9.91 1.62
N MET A 64 -8.79 9.33 1.31
CA MET A 64 -8.40 9.01 -0.07
C MET A 64 -9.33 7.95 -0.68
N ILE A 65 -9.68 6.90 0.08
CA ILE A 65 -10.62 5.86 -0.35
C ILE A 65 -12.01 6.46 -0.63
N ARG A 66 -12.55 7.28 0.28
CA ARG A 66 -13.88 7.90 0.11
C ARG A 66 -13.95 8.85 -1.07
N ASN A 67 -12.88 9.62 -1.30
CA ASN A 67 -12.87 10.67 -2.30
C ASN A 67 -12.38 10.18 -3.68
N GLY A 68 -11.70 9.04 -3.74
CA GLY A 68 -11.06 8.54 -4.97
C GLY A 68 -9.96 9.47 -5.46
N LEU A 69 -9.31 10.21 -4.56
CA LEU A 69 -8.34 11.25 -4.90
C LEU A 69 -7.11 11.16 -4.01
N VAL A 70 -5.93 11.22 -4.63
CA VAL A 70 -4.66 11.33 -3.91
C VAL A 70 -4.42 12.81 -3.59
N SER A 71 -4.81 13.23 -2.40
CA SER A 71 -4.66 14.61 -1.90
C SER A 71 -3.96 14.66 -0.55
N LYS A 72 -3.55 15.86 -0.14
CA LYS A 72 -3.13 16.10 1.26
C LYS A 72 -4.28 15.80 2.23
N TYR A 73 -3.95 15.65 3.51
CA TYR A 73 -4.91 15.40 4.57
C TYR A 73 -5.98 16.50 4.64
N ASP A 74 -7.25 16.12 4.71
CA ASP A 74 -8.32 17.07 5.01
C ASP A 74 -8.45 17.20 6.53
N TYR A 75 -8.28 18.41 7.06
CA TYR A 75 -8.51 18.69 8.48
C TYR A 75 -10.00 18.77 8.85
N GLU A 76 -10.89 18.50 7.89
CA GLU A 76 -12.36 18.57 8.00
C GLU A 76 -12.84 19.95 8.48
N ASN A 77 -12.00 20.95 8.26
CA ASN A 77 -12.24 22.32 8.66
C ASN A 77 -11.52 23.25 7.67
N PRO A 78 -12.27 24.08 6.91
CA PRO A 78 -11.70 24.97 5.91
C PRO A 78 -10.60 25.90 6.45
N PHE A 79 -10.75 26.44 7.66
CA PHE A 79 -9.76 27.34 8.24
C PHE A 79 -8.48 26.61 8.68
N LYS A 80 -8.59 25.35 9.13
CA LYS A 80 -7.41 24.52 9.39
C LYS A 80 -6.71 24.19 8.07
N ASN A 81 -7.43 23.78 7.04
CA ASN A 81 -6.86 23.57 5.70
C ASN A 81 -6.17 24.83 5.19
N TRP A 82 -6.79 26.00 5.33
CA TRP A 82 -6.19 27.27 4.92
C TRP A 82 -4.91 27.56 5.71
N LYS A 83 -4.92 27.34 7.02
CA LYS A 83 -3.71 27.51 7.86
C LYS A 83 -2.56 26.60 7.43
N HIS A 84 -2.87 25.37 6.99
CA HIS A 84 -1.86 24.38 6.60
C HIS A 84 -1.40 24.51 5.14
N TYR A 85 -2.28 24.93 4.23
CA TYR A 85 -2.09 24.84 2.78
C TYR A 85 -2.23 26.17 2.04
N GLY A 86 -2.72 27.23 2.70
CA GLY A 86 -3.09 28.49 2.05
C GLY A 86 -4.39 28.42 1.24
N GLN A 87 -5.10 27.29 1.30
CA GLN A 87 -6.36 27.02 0.57
C GLN A 87 -7.35 26.26 1.46
N PHE A 88 -8.65 26.48 1.24
CA PHE A 88 -9.72 25.94 2.08
C PHE A 88 -9.98 24.43 1.90
N SER A 89 -9.51 23.84 0.80
CA SER A 89 -9.54 22.40 0.52
C SER A 89 -8.12 21.83 0.45
N PRO A 90 -7.90 20.55 0.76
CA PRO A 90 -6.58 19.94 0.62
C PRO A 90 -6.16 19.89 -0.87
N PRO A 91 -4.93 20.32 -1.21
CA PRO A 91 -4.45 20.22 -2.59
C PRO A 91 -4.23 18.76 -3.00
N ARG A 92 -4.51 18.47 -4.27
CA ARG A 92 -4.21 17.17 -4.89
C ARG A 92 -2.71 17.04 -5.17
N TYR A 93 -2.19 15.82 -5.08
CA TYR A 93 -0.86 15.52 -5.59
C TYR A 93 -0.93 15.44 -7.12
N ASN A 94 -0.08 16.21 -7.79
CA ASN A 94 0.03 16.17 -9.25
C ASN A 94 1.13 15.19 -9.64
N MET A 95 0.77 14.04 -10.22
CA MET A 95 1.73 13.01 -10.61
C MET A 95 2.70 13.49 -11.70
N SER A 96 2.34 14.49 -12.50
CA SER A 96 3.26 15.13 -13.46
C SER A 96 4.42 15.90 -12.81
N ASN A 97 4.39 16.10 -11.48
CA ASN A 97 5.53 16.68 -10.75
C ASN A 97 6.63 15.64 -10.47
N ILE A 98 6.38 14.34 -10.71
CA ILE A 98 7.43 13.33 -10.66
C ILE A 98 8.37 13.59 -11.86
N PRO A 99 9.69 13.73 -11.63
CA PRO A 99 10.62 14.04 -12.73
C PRO A 99 10.53 12.98 -13.84
N THR A 100 10.31 13.43 -15.08
CA THR A 100 10.03 12.54 -16.21
C THR A 100 11.16 11.57 -16.53
N ASP A 101 12.39 11.92 -16.15
CA ASP A 101 13.59 11.10 -16.38
C ASP A 101 13.94 10.18 -15.21
N LEU A 102 13.21 10.25 -14.08
CA LEU A 102 13.38 9.34 -12.95
C LEU A 102 12.92 7.93 -13.37
N PRO A 103 13.79 6.91 -13.34
CA PRO A 103 13.36 5.55 -13.61
C PRO A 103 12.36 5.07 -12.56
N LEU A 104 11.25 4.50 -13.00
CA LEU A 104 10.19 3.92 -12.16
C LEU A 104 10.00 2.44 -12.50
N PHE A 105 9.98 1.60 -11.46
CA PHE A 105 9.57 0.21 -11.56
C PHE A 105 8.28 0.02 -10.77
N LEU A 106 7.19 -0.30 -11.46
CA LEU A 106 5.86 -0.50 -10.87
C LEU A 106 5.50 -1.99 -10.95
N SER A 107 5.51 -2.68 -9.82
CA SER A 107 5.09 -4.08 -9.73
C SER A 107 3.83 -4.21 -8.89
N TYR A 108 2.81 -4.89 -9.42
CA TYR A 108 1.50 -5.03 -8.77
C TYR A 108 0.87 -6.40 -9.05
N GLY A 109 -0.03 -6.84 -8.16
CA GLY A 109 -0.60 -8.19 -8.19
C GLY A 109 -2.05 -8.20 -8.67
N ALA A 110 -2.46 -9.21 -9.42
CA ALA A 110 -3.84 -9.30 -9.93
C ALA A 110 -4.88 -9.53 -8.82
N TYR A 111 -4.46 -10.07 -7.67
CA TYR A 111 -5.30 -10.33 -6.50
C TYR A 111 -5.03 -9.36 -5.35
N ASP A 112 -4.29 -8.27 -5.58
CA ASP A 112 -4.01 -7.26 -4.56
C ASP A 112 -5.30 -6.47 -4.23
N ALA A 113 -5.69 -6.47 -2.95
CA ALA A 113 -6.88 -5.76 -2.48
C ALA A 113 -6.61 -4.32 -2.01
N LEU A 114 -5.35 -3.95 -1.75
CA LEU A 114 -4.96 -2.58 -1.36
C LEU A 114 -4.49 -1.75 -2.56
N SER A 115 -3.75 -2.36 -3.45
CA SER A 115 -3.30 -1.77 -4.72
C SER A 115 -3.99 -2.48 -5.87
N ALA A 116 -5.32 -2.38 -5.90
CA ALA A 116 -6.15 -3.08 -6.87
C ALA A 116 -5.69 -2.74 -8.31
N PRO A 117 -5.71 -3.70 -9.26
CA PRO A 117 -5.30 -3.47 -10.64
C PRO A 117 -5.94 -2.23 -11.27
N THR A 118 -7.22 -1.98 -10.96
CA THR A 118 -7.95 -0.80 -11.43
C THR A 118 -7.35 0.52 -10.94
N ASP A 119 -6.87 0.58 -9.69
CA ASP A 119 -6.24 1.79 -9.14
C ASP A 119 -4.83 1.99 -9.71
N VAL A 120 -4.11 0.90 -9.98
CA VAL A 120 -2.80 0.95 -10.66
C VAL A 120 -2.93 1.44 -12.09
N GLU A 121 -3.97 1.01 -12.82
CA GLU A 121 -4.26 1.51 -14.17
C GLU A 121 -4.52 3.03 -14.17
N LEU A 122 -5.23 3.55 -13.15
CA LEU A 122 -5.43 4.98 -12.96
C LEU A 122 -4.10 5.71 -12.69
N LEU A 123 -3.23 5.15 -11.85
CA LEU A 123 -1.89 5.71 -11.60
C LEU A 123 -1.06 5.77 -12.89
N ILE A 124 -1.05 4.70 -13.70
CA ILE A 124 -0.34 4.65 -14.97
C ILE A 124 -0.89 5.71 -15.94
N ALA A 125 -2.22 5.91 -15.97
CA ALA A 125 -2.84 6.95 -16.78
C ALA A 125 -2.46 8.37 -16.33
N ASP A 126 -2.34 8.60 -15.02
CA ASP A 126 -1.88 9.87 -14.46
C ASP A 126 -0.38 10.14 -14.74
N LEU A 127 0.42 9.07 -14.89
CA LEU A 127 1.83 9.12 -15.26
C LEU A 127 2.07 9.25 -16.77
N LYS A 128 1.05 9.52 -17.60
CA LYS A 128 1.16 9.64 -19.07
C LYS A 128 2.21 10.66 -19.57
N SER A 129 2.56 11.65 -18.76
CA SER A 129 3.58 12.66 -19.08
C SER A 129 5.00 12.21 -18.79
N HIS A 130 5.18 11.10 -18.06
CA HIS A 130 6.48 10.53 -17.75
C HIS A 130 7.10 9.89 -18.98
N ASN A 131 8.43 9.77 -19.00
CA ASN A 131 9.12 9.13 -20.11
C ASN A 131 8.77 7.62 -20.14
N LYS A 132 8.17 7.15 -21.23
CA LYS A 132 7.75 5.74 -21.38
C LYS A 132 8.93 4.77 -21.32
N ASP A 133 10.11 5.19 -21.75
CA ASP A 133 11.33 4.37 -21.70
C ASP A 133 11.93 4.32 -20.28
N LYS A 134 11.34 5.05 -19.33
CA LYS A 134 11.75 5.11 -17.91
C LYS A 134 10.71 4.51 -16.97
N ILE A 135 9.63 3.92 -17.49
CA ILE A 135 8.65 3.19 -16.68
C ILE A 135 8.66 1.72 -17.10
N GLU A 136 9.01 0.86 -16.16
CA GLU A 136 8.83 -0.58 -16.28
C GLU A 136 7.63 -0.99 -15.42
N VAL A 137 6.70 -1.74 -16.01
CA VAL A 137 5.49 -2.22 -15.32
C VAL A 137 5.48 -3.74 -15.32
N GLN A 138 5.26 -4.34 -14.16
CA GLN A 138 5.17 -5.78 -13.96
C GLN A 138 3.83 -6.12 -13.29
N LEU A 139 2.98 -6.87 -13.97
CA LEU A 139 1.83 -7.54 -13.35
C LEU A 139 2.25 -8.94 -12.93
N VAL A 140 2.03 -9.29 -11.66
CA VAL A 140 2.20 -10.65 -11.15
C VAL A 140 0.83 -11.27 -10.92
N GLU A 141 0.40 -12.10 -11.86
CA GLU A 141 -0.96 -12.68 -11.95
C GLU A 141 -1.42 -13.42 -10.68
N SER A 142 -0.49 -14.03 -9.94
CA SER A 142 -0.83 -14.79 -8.74
C SER A 142 -0.71 -14.00 -7.45
N TYR A 143 -0.16 -12.78 -7.46
CA TYR A 143 0.18 -12.06 -6.24
C TYR A 143 -0.99 -11.25 -5.69
N ALA A 144 -1.03 -11.20 -4.36
CA ALA A 144 -1.74 -10.20 -3.58
C ALA A 144 -0.74 -9.31 -2.81
N HIS A 145 -1.22 -8.40 -1.96
CA HIS A 145 -0.44 -7.25 -1.49
C HIS A 145 0.87 -7.62 -0.77
N VAL A 146 0.83 -8.64 0.09
CA VAL A 146 2.00 -8.99 0.92
C VAL A 146 2.89 -10.05 0.28
N ASP A 147 2.45 -10.69 -0.81
CA ASP A 147 3.31 -11.63 -1.57
C ASP A 147 4.59 -10.93 -2.07
N PHE A 148 4.54 -9.63 -2.36
CA PHE A 148 5.71 -8.84 -2.79
C PHE A 148 6.84 -8.77 -1.77
N ILE A 149 6.54 -8.94 -0.47
CA ILE A 149 7.51 -8.84 0.62
C ILE A 149 7.77 -10.23 1.21
N LEU A 150 6.70 -11.01 1.36
CA LEU A 150 6.66 -12.22 2.18
C LEU A 150 6.41 -13.50 1.38
N GLY A 151 6.18 -13.38 0.07
CA GLY A 151 6.03 -14.52 -0.82
C GLY A 151 7.31 -15.35 -0.85
N VAL A 152 7.19 -16.67 -0.69
CA VAL A 152 8.35 -17.58 -0.69
C VAL A 152 9.11 -17.58 -2.02
N ASN A 153 8.44 -17.16 -3.10
CA ASN A 153 8.97 -17.02 -4.45
C ASN A 153 9.23 -15.56 -4.85
N ALA A 154 9.13 -14.59 -3.92
CA ALA A 154 9.32 -13.16 -4.21
C ALA A 154 10.73 -12.85 -4.72
N ASN A 155 11.74 -13.63 -4.30
CA ASN A 155 13.12 -13.51 -4.78
C ASN A 155 13.23 -13.69 -6.31
N GLN A 156 12.55 -14.69 -6.85
CA GLN A 156 12.55 -15.03 -8.27
C GLN A 156 11.56 -14.17 -9.04
N THR A 157 10.37 -13.93 -8.46
CA THR A 157 9.24 -13.29 -9.16
C THR A 157 9.35 -11.77 -9.20
N VAL A 158 9.95 -11.15 -8.18
CA VAL A 158 10.00 -9.68 -8.03
C VAL A 158 11.43 -9.19 -7.84
N TYR A 159 12.18 -9.72 -6.87
CA TYR A 159 13.48 -9.13 -6.49
C TYR A 159 14.53 -9.24 -7.59
N THR A 160 14.54 -10.33 -8.36
CA THR A 160 15.43 -10.47 -9.53
C THR A 160 15.17 -9.36 -10.54
N HIS A 161 13.89 -9.05 -10.83
CA HIS A 161 13.52 -7.97 -11.74
C HIS A 161 13.89 -6.58 -11.20
N ILE A 162 13.75 -6.36 -9.89
CA ILE A 162 14.19 -5.12 -9.22
C ILE A 162 15.72 -4.94 -9.34
N ILE A 163 16.49 -6.00 -9.11
CA ILE A 163 17.96 -5.95 -9.24
C ILE A 163 18.35 -5.66 -10.69
N ASP A 164 17.71 -6.31 -11.65
CA ASP A 164 17.95 -6.07 -13.06
C ASP A 164 17.61 -4.62 -13.47
N PHE A 165 16.52 -4.06 -12.93
CA PHE A 165 16.15 -2.66 -13.11
C PHE A 165 17.22 -1.71 -12.56
N PHE A 166 17.71 -1.94 -11.35
CA PHE A 166 18.81 -1.14 -10.78
C PHE A 166 20.12 -1.27 -11.55
N ASN A 167 20.41 -2.42 -12.17
CA ASN A 167 21.61 -2.58 -12.99
C ASN A 167 21.54 -1.84 -14.33
N ARG A 168 20.33 -1.48 -14.81
CA ARG A 168 20.12 -0.72 -16.06
C ARG A 168 20.17 0.80 -15.88
N HIS A 169 20.11 1.32 -14.66
CA HIS A 169 19.91 2.74 -14.35
C HIS A 169 20.89 3.26 -13.30
#